data_AF-A0A356T6G2-F1
#
_entry.id   AF-A0A356T6G2-F1
#
_cell.length_a   1.000
_cell.length_b   1.000
_cell.length_c   1.000
_cell.angle_alpha   90.00
_cell.angle_beta   90.00
_cell.angle_gamma   90.00
#
_symmetry.space_group_name_H-M   'P 1'
#
loop_
_entity.id
_entity.type
_entity.pdbx_description
1 polymer ?
#
loop_
_entity_poly.entity_id
_entity_poly.type
_entity_poly.pdbx_seq_one_letter_code
_entity_poly.pdbx_strand_id
1 'polypeptide(L)'
;MPGSADLALPDDMTEQDGRPPLEPARPDVAEAEGRPAYAPRLPWKWILIGIVGIGGIFGGYYVRRDQRHEALRAQMLQLHETQLAEVQERYLAFRRGLAERVMEAHEGGAPETYADPRLNIAGLRAGEGLYLRIPAEWANTPERIEGAALAMESDAITRCLGMAPMSARGLWERGHFLTPEYVDRIRDEEDEMDLRVLDDQLGRQVQVDTPVVLSMLQADWFLLVLEQGDNRRDHPVDVFLWDLNRDQLLLKSRIQGRGLLVPVRIRFEGVDNPRYEGTPQLRSGGATDCSIASQILALTGREGVEFESGEQLEAAAAEDAPEGEVAEEPAPPAGEPDAPSP
;
A
#
# COMPACT_ATOMS: atom_id res chain seq x y z
N MET A 1 32.53 -82.34 4.12
CA MET A 1 32.94 -83.27 3.04
C MET A 1 31.95 -83.10 1.90
N PRO A 2 32.36 -83.05 0.63
CA PRO A 2 33.64 -82.66 0.01
C PRO A 2 33.38 -81.40 -0.89
N GLY A 3 34.28 -80.76 -1.61
CA GLY A 3 35.61 -81.11 -2.12
C GLY A 3 35.66 -80.66 -3.59
N SER A 4 36.58 -79.73 -3.88
CA SER A 4 37.44 -79.61 -5.07
C SER A 4 36.98 -80.17 -6.43
N ALA A 5 37.06 -79.32 -7.46
CA ALA A 5 37.71 -79.61 -8.76
C ALA A 5 37.80 -78.28 -9.53
N ASP A 6 38.98 -77.68 -9.65
CA ASP A 6 39.97 -77.94 -10.70
C ASP A 6 39.54 -77.38 -12.07
N LEU A 7 40.07 -76.21 -12.41
CA LEU A 7 40.33 -75.82 -13.79
C LEU A 7 41.79 -75.39 -13.88
N ALA A 8 42.59 -76.33 -14.38
CA ALA A 8 43.97 -76.16 -14.77
C ALA A 8 44.08 -75.13 -15.92
N LEU A 9 45.03 -74.20 -15.79
CA LEU A 9 45.55 -73.40 -16.89
C LEU A 9 46.85 -74.04 -17.39
N PRO A 10 47.15 -73.95 -18.71
CA PRO A 10 48.15 -74.79 -19.35
C PRO A 10 49.59 -74.46 -18.98
N ASP A 11 50.35 -75.54 -18.77
CA ASP A 11 51.81 -75.62 -18.90
C ASP A 11 52.21 -75.30 -20.34
N ASP A 12 52.67 -74.08 -20.61
CA ASP A 12 53.76 -73.82 -21.56
C ASP A 12 54.19 -72.35 -21.45
N MET A 13 55.21 -72.10 -20.62
CA MET A 13 56.28 -71.12 -20.88
C MET A 13 57.40 -71.43 -19.89
N THR A 14 58.08 -72.53 -20.18
CA THR A 14 59.39 -72.83 -19.61
C THR A 14 60.39 -71.75 -20.06
N GLU A 15 61.06 -71.18 -19.05
CA GLU A 15 62.53 -71.07 -19.07
C GLU A 15 63.15 -70.15 -20.14
N GLN A 16 63.16 -68.84 -19.86
CA GLN A 16 64.40 -68.04 -19.82
C GLN A 16 64.04 -66.57 -19.59
N ASP A 17 64.12 -66.15 -18.35
CA ASP A 17 64.78 -64.88 -18.07
C ASP A 17 65.34 -64.97 -16.65
N GLY A 18 66.66 -65.08 -16.54
CA GLY A 18 67.40 -65.27 -15.29
C GLY A 18 67.34 -64.05 -14.38
N ARG A 19 66.14 -63.62 -14.00
CA ARG A 19 65.90 -62.51 -13.08
C ARG A 19 65.76 -63.07 -11.67
N PRO A 20 66.55 -62.58 -10.69
CA PRO A 20 66.45 -63.02 -9.31
C PRO A 20 65.07 -62.70 -8.73
N PRO A 21 64.60 -63.45 -7.72
CA PRO A 21 63.33 -63.18 -7.06
C PRO A 21 63.30 -61.72 -6.57
N LEU A 22 62.20 -61.00 -6.86
CA LEU A 22 62.04 -59.59 -6.50
C LEU A 22 62.13 -59.42 -4.98
N GLU A 23 63.25 -58.92 -4.49
CA GLU A 23 63.40 -58.50 -3.11
C GLU A 23 62.56 -57.23 -2.87
N PRO A 24 61.83 -57.13 -1.74
CA PRO A 24 61.12 -55.91 -1.40
C PRO A 24 62.14 -54.77 -1.30
N ALA A 25 61.93 -53.71 -2.10
CA ALA A 25 62.80 -52.54 -2.12
C ALA A 25 62.87 -51.93 -0.72
N ARG A 26 63.92 -52.27 0.03
CA ARG A 26 64.32 -51.49 1.19
C ARG A 26 64.96 -50.22 0.64
N PRO A 27 64.50 -49.04 1.07
CA PRO A 27 65.10 -47.79 0.59
C PRO A 27 66.59 -47.86 0.89
N ASP A 28 67.40 -47.76 -0.17
CA ASP A 28 68.84 -47.74 -0.05
C ASP A 28 69.21 -46.46 0.69
N VAL A 29 69.70 -46.61 1.93
CA VAL A 29 70.07 -45.49 2.80
C VAL A 29 71.17 -44.63 2.15
N ALA A 30 71.96 -45.19 1.23
CA ALA A 30 72.97 -44.46 0.48
C ALA A 30 72.37 -43.56 -0.64
N GLU A 31 71.23 -43.94 -1.24
CA GLU A 31 70.53 -43.08 -2.22
C GLU A 31 69.74 -41.94 -1.56
N ALA A 32 69.45 -42.06 -0.26
CA ALA A 32 68.79 -41.03 0.54
C ALA A 32 69.75 -39.90 0.97
N GLU A 33 71.06 -40.12 0.98
CA GLU A 33 72.06 -39.14 1.44
C GLU A 33 72.32 -38.01 0.41
N GLY A 34 71.92 -38.19 -0.86
CA GLY A 34 72.20 -37.25 -1.95
C GLY A 34 70.99 -36.53 -2.56
N ARG A 35 69.76 -36.89 -2.21
CA ARG A 35 68.57 -36.19 -2.72
C ARG A 35 68.29 -34.98 -1.83
N PRO A 36 68.09 -33.76 -2.37
CA PRO A 36 67.64 -32.64 -1.55
C PRO A 36 66.37 -33.08 -0.83
N ALA A 37 66.40 -33.04 0.50
CA ALA A 37 65.29 -33.48 1.34
C ALA A 37 63.97 -32.93 0.79
N TYR A 38 63.00 -33.83 0.61
CA TYR A 38 61.65 -33.58 0.10
C TYR A 38 61.09 -32.25 0.64
N ALA A 39 61.14 -31.20 -0.19
CA ALA A 39 60.80 -29.79 0.10
C ALA A 39 61.48 -29.20 1.36
N PRO A 40 62.10 -28.00 1.28
CA PRO A 40 62.56 -27.33 2.49
C PRO A 40 61.36 -27.13 3.43
N ARG A 41 61.45 -27.70 4.64
CA ARG A 41 60.44 -27.53 5.70
C ARG A 41 60.32 -26.02 5.95
N LEU A 42 59.27 -25.40 5.38
CA LEU A 42 58.98 -23.99 5.60
C LEU A 42 58.93 -23.75 7.11
N PRO A 43 59.85 -22.94 7.66
CA PRO A 43 59.90 -22.70 9.10
C PRO A 43 58.53 -22.18 9.56
N TRP A 44 57.94 -22.81 10.59
CA TRP A 44 56.62 -22.44 11.12
C TRP A 44 56.47 -20.94 11.42
N LYS A 45 57.57 -20.26 11.78
CA LYS A 45 57.63 -18.80 11.94
C LYS A 45 57.16 -18.03 10.70
N TRP A 46 57.45 -18.49 9.49
CA TRP A 46 57.02 -17.83 8.25
C TRP A 46 55.54 -18.05 7.95
N ILE A 47 55.00 -19.22 8.33
CA ILE A 47 53.56 -19.49 8.25
C ILE A 47 52.82 -18.56 9.22
N LEU A 48 53.31 -18.40 10.46
CA LEU A 48 52.72 -17.49 11.43
C LEU A 48 52.78 -16.02 10.97
N ILE A 49 53.91 -15.57 10.42
CA ILE A 49 54.03 -14.22 9.84
C ILE A 49 53.04 -14.04 8.68
N GLY A 50 52.89 -15.05 7.81
CA GLY A 50 51.91 -15.04 6.74
C GLY A 50 50.47 -14.91 7.24
N ILE A 51 50.09 -15.71 8.24
CA ILE A 51 48.75 -15.67 8.85
C ILE A 51 48.49 -14.32 9.53
N VAL A 52 49.44 -13.79 10.30
CA VAL A 52 49.32 -12.48 10.96
C VAL A 52 49.26 -11.36 9.93
N GLY A 53 50.07 -11.41 8.87
CA GLY A 53 50.06 -10.43 7.78
C GLY A 53 48.72 -10.41 7.04
N ILE A 54 48.20 -11.59 6.67
CA ILE A 54 46.88 -11.72 6.03
C ILE A 54 45.78 -11.26 6.99
N GLY A 55 45.80 -11.72 8.24
CA GLY A 55 44.83 -11.33 9.27
C GLY A 55 44.83 -9.83 9.54
N GLY A 56 46.00 -9.17 9.55
CA GLY A 56 46.12 -7.72 9.70
C GLY A 56 45.55 -6.95 8.51
N ILE A 57 45.78 -7.42 7.28
CA ILE A 57 45.21 -6.82 6.06
C ILE A 57 43.68 -6.96 6.06
N PHE A 58 43.17 -8.17 6.32
CA PHE A 58 41.73 -8.40 6.39
C PHE A 58 41.09 -7.62 7.54
N GLY A 59 41.67 -7.64 8.74
CA GLY A 59 41.19 -6.89 9.89
C GLY A 59 41.15 -5.38 9.63
N GLY A 60 42.21 -4.81 9.04
CA GLY A 60 42.24 -3.41 8.66
C GLY A 60 41.22 -3.04 7.58
N TYR A 61 40.99 -3.94 6.61
CA TYR A 61 39.94 -3.77 5.61
C TYR A 61 38.54 -3.77 6.23
N TYR A 62 38.24 -4.72 7.13
CA TYR A 62 36.97 -4.79 7.84
C TYR A 62 36.72 -3.55 8.70
N VAL A 63 37.71 -3.10 9.47
CA VAL A 63 37.59 -1.87 10.29
C VAL A 63 37.32 -0.64 9.43
N ARG A 64 38.00 -0.50 8.28
CA ARG A 64 37.78 0.64 7.38
C ARG A 64 36.42 0.58 6.69
N ARG A 65 35.92 -0.61 6.38
CA ARG A 65 34.56 -0.84 5.85
C ARG A 65 33.52 -0.44 6.89
N ASP A 66 33.71 -0.89 8.13
CA ASP A 66 32.82 -0.60 9.26
C ASP A 66 32.74 0.90 9.56
N GLN A 67 33.87 1.60 9.56
CA GLN A 67 33.90 3.07 9.71
C GLN A 67 33.12 3.82 8.62
N ARG A 68 33.14 3.33 7.37
CA ARG A 68 32.37 3.95 6.28
C ARG A 68 30.88 3.68 6.43
N HIS A 69 30.54 2.48 6.87
CA HIS A 69 29.18 2.03 7.14
C HIS A 69 28.54 2.87 8.27
N GLU A 70 29.25 3.01 9.39
CA GLU A 70 28.83 3.87 10.51
C GLU A 70 28.75 5.35 10.11
N ALA A 71 29.68 5.85 9.30
CA ALA A 71 29.66 7.24 8.84
C ALA A 71 28.42 7.55 7.97
N LEU A 72 28.04 6.66 7.06
CA LEU A 72 26.82 6.81 6.25
C LEU A 72 25.57 6.78 7.11
N ARG A 73 25.47 5.82 8.04
CA ARG A 73 24.36 5.76 9.00
C ARG A 73 24.27 7.04 9.82
N ALA A 74 25.37 7.49 10.41
CA ALA A 74 25.43 8.70 11.20
C ALA A 74 25.01 9.94 10.41
N GLN A 75 25.39 10.03 9.13
CA GLN A 75 24.98 11.12 8.24
C GLN A 75 23.46 11.15 8.04
N MET A 76 22.83 10.01 7.73
CA MET A 76 21.37 9.93 7.54
C MET A 76 20.61 10.22 8.84
N LEU A 77 21.08 9.70 9.97
CA LEU A 77 20.47 9.98 11.28
C LEU A 77 20.61 11.47 11.65
N GLN A 78 21.78 12.07 11.40
CA GLN A 78 21.98 13.50 11.60
C GLN A 78 21.06 14.34 10.71
N LEU A 79 20.82 13.92 9.46
CA LEU A 79 19.87 14.58 8.56
C LEU A 79 18.45 14.58 9.16
N HIS A 80 18.01 13.44 9.71
CA HIS A 80 16.74 13.33 10.41
C HIS A 80 16.65 14.26 11.62
N GLU A 81 17.65 14.21 12.49
CA GLU A 81 17.68 14.97 13.74
C GLU A 81 17.78 16.49 13.52
N THR A 82 18.45 16.94 12.46
CA THR A 82 18.77 18.36 12.27
C THR A 82 17.90 19.06 11.23
N GLN A 83 17.59 18.40 10.11
CA GLN A 83 16.89 19.03 8.99
C GLN A 83 15.42 18.61 8.90
N LEU A 84 15.11 17.35 9.25
CA LEU A 84 13.76 16.82 9.12
C LEU A 84 12.97 16.82 10.42
N ALA A 85 13.59 17.06 11.57
CA ALA A 85 12.94 16.94 12.88
C ALA A 85 11.63 17.73 12.99
N GLU A 86 11.62 19.01 12.59
CA GLU A 86 10.41 19.83 12.62
C GLU A 86 9.32 19.30 11.68
N VAL A 87 9.70 18.91 10.46
CA VAL A 87 8.77 18.38 9.46
C VAL A 87 8.20 17.04 9.91
N GLN A 88 9.04 16.19 10.50
CA GLN A 88 8.67 14.91 11.08
C GLN A 88 7.68 15.08 12.24
N GLU A 89 7.95 15.97 13.19
CA GLU A 89 7.04 16.25 14.29
C GLU A 89 5.67 16.70 13.80
N ARG A 90 5.65 17.67 12.88
CA ARG A 90 4.42 18.17 12.25
C ARG A 90 3.67 17.08 11.49
N TYR A 91 4.40 16.26 10.73
CA TYR A 91 3.83 15.15 9.96
C TYR A 91 3.18 14.10 10.85
N LEU A 92 3.88 13.67 11.91
CA LEU A 92 3.37 12.67 12.85
C LEU A 92 2.17 13.19 13.65
N ALA A 93 2.23 14.44 14.10
CA ALA A 93 1.09 15.10 14.76
C ALA A 93 -0.12 15.19 13.85
N PHE A 94 0.07 15.61 12.59
CA PHE A 94 -1.01 15.74 11.62
C PHE A 94 -1.63 14.39 11.27
N ARG A 95 -0.80 13.35 11.03
CA ARG A 95 -1.28 11.97 10.82
C ARG A 95 -2.10 11.45 11.99
N ARG A 96 -1.63 11.70 13.22
CA ARG A 96 -2.35 11.30 14.44
C ARG A 96 -3.71 11.98 14.51
N GLY A 97 -3.77 13.30 14.28
CA GLY A 97 -5.04 14.04 14.28
C GLY A 97 -6.02 13.56 13.21
N LEU A 98 -5.56 13.21 12.01
CA LEU A 98 -6.42 12.59 11.00
C LEU A 98 -6.92 11.21 11.44
N ALA A 99 -6.04 10.36 11.98
CA ALA A 99 -6.43 9.04 12.46
C ALA A 99 -7.45 9.13 13.61
N GLU A 100 -7.26 10.06 14.54
CA GLU A 100 -8.19 10.33 15.64
C GLU A 100 -9.58 10.70 15.13
N ARG A 101 -9.68 11.59 14.13
CA ARG A 101 -10.98 11.93 13.51
C ARG A 101 -11.65 10.77 12.82
N VAL A 102 -10.87 9.94 12.13
CA VAL A 102 -11.37 8.74 11.45
C VAL A 102 -11.92 7.75 12.47
N MET A 103 -11.20 7.52 13.58
CA MET A 103 -11.64 6.65 14.66
C MET A 103 -12.86 7.21 15.38
N GLU A 104 -12.90 8.51 15.70
CA GLU A 104 -14.06 9.17 16.29
C GLU A 104 -15.31 9.05 15.39
N ALA A 105 -15.13 9.24 14.08
CA ALA A 105 -16.21 9.08 13.11
C ALA A 105 -16.73 7.64 13.05
N HIS A 106 -15.84 6.64 13.20
CA HIS A 106 -16.21 5.24 13.24
C HIS A 106 -16.93 4.86 14.55
N GLU A 107 -16.40 5.28 15.70
CA GLU A 107 -16.96 5.02 17.03
C GLU A 107 -18.33 5.67 17.24
N GLY A 108 -18.55 6.84 16.64
CA GLY A 108 -19.84 7.54 16.66
C GLY A 108 -20.99 6.80 15.95
N GLY A 109 -20.67 5.75 15.19
CA GLY A 109 -21.67 4.95 14.47
C GLY A 109 -22.33 5.71 13.32
N ALA A 110 -23.59 5.41 13.04
CA ALA A 110 -24.34 6.04 11.96
C ALA A 110 -24.51 7.55 12.22
N PRO A 111 -23.96 8.45 11.38
CA PRO A 111 -24.03 9.88 11.63
C PRO A 111 -25.45 10.41 11.42
N GLU A 112 -25.92 11.20 12.38
CA GLU A 112 -27.05 12.09 12.15
C GLU A 112 -26.68 13.13 11.09
N THR A 113 -27.61 13.41 10.19
CA THR A 113 -27.41 14.40 9.12
C THR A 113 -27.25 15.80 9.70
N TYR A 114 -26.12 16.42 9.40
CA TYR A 114 -25.77 17.77 9.79
C TYR A 114 -24.93 18.43 8.69
N ALA A 115 -25.25 19.69 8.39
CA ALA A 115 -24.47 20.56 7.54
C ALA A 115 -24.44 21.96 8.17
N ASP A 116 -23.24 22.55 8.33
CA ASP A 116 -23.12 23.94 8.79
C ASP A 116 -23.80 24.84 7.74
N PRO A 117 -24.75 25.71 8.10
CA PRO A 117 -25.44 26.59 7.15
C PRO A 117 -24.53 27.53 6.36
N ARG A 118 -23.30 27.76 6.84
CA ARG A 118 -22.29 28.60 6.19
C ARG A 118 -21.37 27.79 5.25
N LEU A 119 -21.49 26.46 5.24
CA LEU A 119 -20.71 25.60 4.37
C LEU A 119 -21.08 25.86 2.90
N ASN A 120 -20.09 26.31 2.13
CA ASN A 120 -20.20 26.40 0.68
C ASN A 120 -19.18 25.48 0.04
N ILE A 121 -19.61 24.30 -0.41
CA ILE A 121 -18.74 23.31 -1.06
C ILE A 121 -18.04 23.87 -2.30
N ALA A 122 -18.74 24.70 -3.08
CA ALA A 122 -18.16 25.33 -4.27
C ALA A 122 -17.08 26.38 -3.92
N GLY A 123 -17.05 26.84 -2.68
CA GLY A 123 -16.03 27.76 -2.15
C GLY A 123 -14.80 27.08 -1.57
N LEU A 124 -14.82 25.74 -1.40
CA LEU A 124 -13.65 24.97 -0.98
C LEU A 124 -12.65 24.97 -2.13
N ARG A 125 -11.50 25.65 -1.97
CA ARG A 125 -10.55 25.81 -3.07
C ARG A 125 -9.92 24.48 -3.46
N ALA A 126 -9.65 24.33 -4.75
CA ALA A 126 -8.90 23.21 -5.29
C ALA A 126 -7.48 23.18 -4.70
N GLY A 127 -7.02 22.00 -4.25
CA GLY A 127 -5.67 21.80 -3.71
C GLY A 127 -5.47 22.15 -2.23
N GLU A 128 -6.46 22.72 -1.55
CA GLU A 128 -6.39 23.08 -0.10
C GLU A 128 -7.02 22.01 0.81
N GLY A 129 -7.38 20.84 0.28
CA GLY A 129 -8.08 19.80 1.03
C GLY A 129 -7.46 18.42 0.94
N LEU A 130 -7.77 17.58 1.93
CA LEU A 130 -7.45 16.16 1.92
C LEU A 130 -8.70 15.30 1.77
N TYR A 131 -8.57 14.21 1.02
CA TYR A 131 -9.62 13.25 0.81
C TYR A 131 -9.18 11.84 1.18
N LEU A 132 -9.96 11.17 2.04
CA LEU A 132 -9.76 9.78 2.41
C LEU A 132 -11.06 9.00 2.26
N ARG A 133 -10.99 7.87 1.57
CA ARG A 133 -12.06 6.88 1.44
C ARG A 133 -11.54 5.53 1.89
N ILE A 134 -12.14 4.97 2.92
CA ILE A 134 -11.74 3.67 3.48
C ILE A 134 -12.96 2.87 3.90
N PRO A 135 -12.87 1.53 3.94
CA PRO A 135 -13.90 0.71 4.53
C PRO A 135 -14.02 0.99 6.03
N ALA A 136 -15.25 1.10 6.54
CA ALA A 136 -15.53 1.42 7.94
C ALA A 136 -14.89 0.40 8.90
N GLU A 137 -14.81 -0.87 8.50
CA GLU A 137 -14.19 -1.91 9.33
C GLU A 137 -12.69 -1.69 9.60
N TRP A 138 -11.99 -0.87 8.78
CA TRP A 138 -10.56 -0.53 8.92
C TRP A 138 -10.34 0.79 9.67
N ALA A 139 -11.41 1.51 10.02
CA ALA A 139 -11.35 2.83 10.64
C ALA A 139 -11.14 2.81 12.18
N ASN A 140 -10.73 1.66 12.75
CA ASN A 140 -10.70 1.44 14.20
C ASN A 140 -9.30 1.51 14.83
N THR A 141 -8.24 1.53 14.03
CA THR A 141 -6.85 1.60 14.52
C THR A 141 -5.98 2.38 13.52
N PRO A 142 -4.96 3.13 13.98
CA PRO A 142 -4.09 3.91 13.09
C PRO A 142 -3.43 3.07 11.99
N GLU A 143 -3.01 1.84 12.30
CA GLU A 143 -2.31 0.95 11.38
C GLU A 143 -3.24 0.44 10.28
N ARG A 144 -4.51 0.13 10.61
CA ARG A 144 -5.50 -0.27 9.61
C ARG A 144 -5.95 0.91 8.75
N ILE A 145 -6.03 2.11 9.33
CA ILE A 145 -6.30 3.34 8.57
C ILE A 145 -5.19 3.59 7.55
N GLU A 146 -3.93 3.45 7.95
CA GLU A 146 -2.79 3.54 7.04
C GLU A 146 -2.86 2.51 5.92
N GLY A 147 -3.08 1.23 6.26
CA GLY A 147 -3.24 0.16 5.27
C GLY A 147 -4.37 0.43 4.28
N ALA A 148 -5.52 0.89 4.76
CA ALA A 148 -6.67 1.22 3.92
C ALA A 148 -6.42 2.47 3.06
N ALA A 149 -5.74 3.49 3.59
CA ALA A 149 -5.37 4.68 2.83
C ALA A 149 -4.41 4.33 1.68
N LEU A 150 -3.43 3.46 1.92
CA LEU A 150 -2.49 2.97 0.91
C LEU A 150 -3.19 2.11 -0.16
N ALA A 151 -4.21 1.34 0.23
CA ALA A 151 -5.02 0.53 -0.67
C ALA A 151 -6.09 1.33 -1.44
N MET A 152 -6.32 2.60 -1.09
CA MET A 152 -7.39 3.41 -1.67
C MET A 152 -7.21 3.58 -3.19
N GLU A 153 -8.26 3.18 -3.93
CA GLU A 153 -8.37 3.37 -5.38
C GLU A 153 -8.99 4.73 -5.71
N SER A 154 -8.76 5.19 -6.95
CA SER A 154 -9.39 6.40 -7.46
C SER A 154 -10.90 6.24 -7.65
N ASP A 155 -11.66 7.24 -7.26
CA ASP A 155 -13.11 7.34 -7.49
C ASP A 155 -13.49 8.69 -8.13
N ALA A 156 -14.78 8.88 -8.40
CA ALA A 156 -15.30 10.11 -8.98
C ALA A 156 -15.98 11.05 -7.97
N ILE A 157 -16.06 10.72 -6.67
CA ILE A 157 -16.88 11.47 -5.69
C ILE A 157 -16.44 12.93 -5.63
N THR A 158 -15.14 13.15 -5.42
CA THR A 158 -14.56 14.51 -5.33
C THR A 158 -14.71 15.30 -6.63
N ARG A 159 -14.58 14.63 -7.78
CA ARG A 159 -14.78 15.24 -9.10
C ARG A 159 -16.24 15.63 -9.32
N CYS A 160 -17.19 14.77 -8.95
CA CYS A 160 -18.63 15.06 -9.04
C CYS A 160 -19.05 16.18 -8.08
N LEU A 161 -18.36 16.34 -6.94
CA LEU A 161 -18.52 17.49 -6.04
C LEU A 161 -17.97 18.81 -6.61
N GLY A 162 -17.22 18.75 -7.73
CA GLY A 162 -16.53 19.91 -8.29
C GLY A 162 -15.29 20.33 -7.49
N MET A 163 -14.71 19.40 -6.73
CA MET A 163 -13.53 19.63 -5.90
C MET A 163 -12.32 18.87 -6.46
N ALA A 164 -11.12 19.31 -6.06
CA ALA A 164 -9.87 18.62 -6.36
C ALA A 164 -8.96 18.58 -5.12
N PRO A 165 -9.35 17.85 -4.06
CA PRO A 165 -8.48 17.62 -2.92
C PRO A 165 -7.28 16.75 -3.31
N MET A 166 -6.22 16.84 -2.51
CA MET A 166 -5.16 15.86 -2.53
C MET A 166 -5.66 14.55 -1.89
N SER A 167 -5.29 13.44 -2.50
CA SER A 167 -5.57 12.12 -1.93
C SER A 167 -4.73 11.90 -0.68
N ALA A 168 -5.37 11.57 0.44
CA ALA A 168 -4.70 11.32 1.70
C ALA A 168 -3.75 10.11 1.59
N ARG A 169 -4.00 9.15 0.67
CA ARG A 169 -3.03 8.10 0.28
C ARG A 169 -1.62 8.67 0.05
N GLY A 170 -1.54 9.80 -0.66
CA GLY A 170 -0.26 10.47 -0.95
C GLY A 170 0.48 10.94 0.30
N LEU A 171 -0.21 11.20 1.41
CA LEU A 171 0.37 11.61 2.70
C LEU A 171 1.11 10.44 3.34
N TRP A 172 0.52 9.25 3.31
CA TRP A 172 1.13 8.02 3.83
C TRP A 172 2.26 7.53 2.91
N GLU A 173 2.03 7.48 1.59
CA GLU A 173 3.04 7.03 0.63
C GLU A 173 4.30 7.91 0.63
N ARG A 174 4.12 9.24 0.54
CA ARG A 174 5.24 10.17 0.41
C ARG A 174 5.87 10.54 1.74
N GLY A 175 5.14 10.41 2.85
CA GLY A 175 5.64 10.77 4.17
C GLY A 175 6.29 9.61 4.94
N HIS A 176 6.33 8.40 4.38
CA HIS A 176 6.89 7.23 5.07
C HIS A 176 8.33 7.45 5.57
N PHE A 177 9.15 8.21 4.84
CA PHE A 177 10.52 8.51 5.26
C PHE A 177 10.60 9.33 6.56
N LEU A 178 9.53 10.02 6.95
CA LEU A 178 9.46 10.80 8.18
C LEU A 178 9.01 9.96 9.39
N THR A 179 8.74 8.66 9.24
CA THR A 179 8.24 7.85 10.35
C THR A 179 9.38 7.28 11.20
N PRO A 180 9.13 6.96 12.48
CA PRO A 180 10.12 6.30 13.33
C PRO A 180 10.59 4.97 12.75
N GLU A 181 9.71 4.21 12.10
CA GLU A 181 10.03 2.91 11.50
C GLU A 181 11.07 3.04 10.38
N TYR A 182 11.04 4.13 9.61
CA TYR A 182 12.07 4.40 8.61
C TYR A 182 13.43 4.71 9.25
N VAL A 183 13.43 5.47 10.35
CA VAL A 183 14.65 5.76 11.12
C VAL A 183 15.22 4.50 11.75
N ASP A 184 14.37 3.63 12.30
CA ASP A 184 14.78 2.35 12.86
C ASP A 184 15.35 1.42 11.77
N ARG A 185 14.77 1.42 10.57
CA ARG A 185 15.36 0.72 9.41
C ARG A 185 16.79 1.21 9.10
N ILE A 186 17.07 2.51 9.19
CA ILE A 186 18.45 3.03 9.01
C ILE A 186 19.38 2.55 10.12
N ARG A 187 18.87 2.46 11.37
CA ARG A 187 19.66 2.01 12.52
C ARG A 187 20.03 0.53 12.40
N ASP A 188 19.06 -0.28 12.00
CA ASP A 188 19.16 -1.74 12.03
C ASP A 188 19.77 -2.34 10.75
N GLU A 189 19.88 -1.58 9.65
CA GLU A 189 20.44 -2.08 8.40
C GLU A 189 21.94 -2.36 8.54
N GLU A 190 22.36 -3.57 8.16
CA GLU A 190 23.73 -4.07 8.31
C GLU A 190 24.49 -4.12 6.96
N ASP A 191 23.77 -4.12 5.82
CA ASP A 191 24.40 -4.17 4.51
C ASP A 191 24.76 -2.76 3.99
N GLU A 192 26.04 -2.57 3.65
CA GLU A 192 26.56 -1.31 3.12
C GLU A 192 25.88 -0.88 1.80
N MET A 193 25.52 -1.84 0.95
CA MET A 193 24.84 -1.55 -0.31
C MET A 193 23.40 -1.11 -0.07
N ASP A 194 22.70 -1.73 0.87
CA ASP A 194 21.34 -1.35 1.21
C ASP A 194 21.31 0.01 1.92
N LEU A 195 22.26 0.32 2.81
CA LEU A 195 22.42 1.68 3.36
C LEU A 195 22.63 2.74 2.27
N ARG A 196 23.38 2.44 1.20
CA ARG A 196 23.57 3.38 0.08
C ARG A 196 22.29 3.58 -0.71
N VAL A 197 21.50 2.53 -0.89
CA VAL A 197 20.18 2.64 -1.52
C VAL A 197 19.27 3.50 -0.66
N LEU A 198 19.28 3.31 0.67
CA LEU A 198 18.54 4.14 1.61
C LEU A 198 18.96 5.60 1.56
N ASP A 199 20.27 5.90 1.51
CA ASP A 199 20.77 7.28 1.40
C ASP A 199 20.31 7.96 0.09
N ASP A 200 20.41 7.28 -1.05
CA ASP A 200 19.94 7.80 -2.35
C ASP A 200 18.40 7.96 -2.40
N GLN A 201 17.66 7.04 -1.76
CA GLN A 201 16.21 7.16 -1.60
C GLN A 201 15.85 8.35 -0.72
N LEU A 202 16.48 8.48 0.45
CA LEU A 202 16.26 9.58 1.39
C LEU A 202 16.58 10.91 0.73
N GLY A 203 17.71 11.03 0.02
CA GLY A 203 18.08 12.24 -0.72
C GLY A 203 17.01 12.66 -1.75
N ARG A 204 16.44 11.70 -2.49
CA ARG A 204 15.32 11.98 -3.41
C ARG A 204 14.04 12.36 -2.69
N GLN A 205 13.68 11.65 -1.62
CA GLN A 205 12.47 11.94 -0.82
C GLN A 205 12.54 13.33 -0.18
N VAL A 206 13.72 13.73 0.31
CA VAL A 206 13.95 15.08 0.83
C VAL A 206 13.72 16.14 -0.26
N GLN A 207 14.20 15.90 -1.48
CA GLN A 207 14.07 16.88 -2.57
C GLN A 207 12.66 16.91 -3.20
N VAL A 208 12.03 15.75 -3.38
CA VAL A 208 10.81 15.60 -4.19
C VAL A 208 9.56 15.48 -3.30
N ASP A 209 9.62 14.68 -2.24
CA ASP A 209 8.44 14.32 -1.45
C ASP A 209 8.18 15.31 -0.31
N THR A 210 9.23 15.85 0.32
CA THR A 210 9.09 16.88 1.38
C THR A 210 8.21 18.06 0.98
N PRO A 211 8.40 18.74 -0.17
CA PRO A 211 7.54 19.86 -0.53
C PRO A 211 6.08 19.43 -0.76
N VAL A 212 5.84 18.22 -1.27
CA VAL A 212 4.50 17.68 -1.46
C VAL A 212 3.84 17.41 -0.10
N VAL A 213 4.55 16.75 0.82
CA VAL A 213 4.06 16.50 2.18
C VAL A 213 3.78 17.83 2.88
N LEU A 214 4.68 18.82 2.81
CA LEU A 214 4.46 20.14 3.41
C LEU A 214 3.22 20.85 2.84
N SER A 215 2.92 20.69 1.55
CA SER A 215 1.68 21.19 0.95
C SER A 215 0.45 20.47 1.51
N MET A 216 0.54 19.16 1.75
CA MET A 216 -0.55 18.37 2.34
C MET A 216 -0.79 18.70 3.82
N LEU A 217 0.27 19.00 4.57
CA LEU A 217 0.19 19.44 5.97
C LEU A 217 -0.45 20.83 6.14
N GLN A 218 -0.65 21.57 5.04
CA GLN A 218 -1.33 22.86 5.00
C GLN A 218 -2.78 22.74 4.53
N ALA A 219 -3.34 21.51 4.50
CA ALA A 219 -4.73 21.34 4.15
C ALA A 219 -5.64 22.09 5.12
N ASP A 220 -6.56 22.88 4.57
CA ASP A 220 -7.55 23.67 5.29
C ASP A 220 -8.76 22.84 5.70
N TRP A 221 -9.03 21.75 4.99
CA TRP A 221 -10.17 20.87 5.23
C TRP A 221 -9.87 19.40 4.94
N PHE A 222 -10.65 18.53 5.56
CA PHE A 222 -10.54 17.07 5.42
C PHE A 222 -11.90 16.45 5.15
N LEU A 223 -12.02 15.75 4.01
CA LEU A 223 -13.19 14.98 3.62
C LEU A 223 -12.91 13.49 3.82
N LEU A 224 -13.68 12.87 4.70
CA LEU A 224 -13.67 11.43 4.96
C LEU A 224 -14.95 10.80 4.38
N VAL A 225 -14.77 9.65 3.74
CA VAL A 225 -15.86 8.76 3.32
C VAL A 225 -15.58 7.38 3.90
N LEU A 226 -16.45 6.93 4.80
CA LEU A 226 -16.42 5.57 5.34
C LEU A 226 -17.40 4.70 4.56
N GLU A 227 -16.90 3.68 3.89
CA GLU A 227 -17.75 2.71 3.19
C GLU A 227 -18.27 1.67 4.18
N GLN A 228 -19.59 1.57 4.29
CA GLN A 228 -20.21 0.49 5.04
C GLN A 228 -20.25 -0.78 4.15
N GLY A 229 -20.12 -1.96 4.76
CA GLY A 229 -20.16 -3.23 4.03
C GLY A 229 -19.03 -3.40 3.00
N ASP A 230 -19.29 -4.22 1.98
CA ASP A 230 -18.25 -4.63 1.01
C ASP A 230 -18.02 -3.59 -0.09
N ASN A 231 -19.02 -2.77 -0.39
CA ASN A 231 -18.93 -1.75 -1.42
C ASN A 231 -19.99 -0.65 -1.25
N ARG A 232 -19.66 0.56 -1.68
CA ARG A 232 -20.55 1.74 -1.70
C ARG A 232 -21.73 1.71 -2.68
N ARG A 233 -21.85 0.70 -3.54
CA ARG A 233 -23.00 0.58 -4.47
C ARG A 233 -24.19 -0.05 -3.76
N ASP A 234 -23.92 -1.08 -2.98
CA ASP A 234 -24.95 -1.86 -2.28
C ASP A 234 -25.19 -1.34 -0.86
N HIS A 235 -24.17 -0.72 -0.26
CA HIS A 235 -24.21 -0.23 1.12
C HIS A 235 -24.04 1.29 1.20
N PRO A 236 -24.52 1.92 2.29
CA PRO A 236 -24.37 3.35 2.47
C PRO A 236 -22.91 3.74 2.74
N VAL A 237 -22.62 5.02 2.54
CA VAL A 237 -21.37 5.64 2.95
C VAL A 237 -21.65 6.70 4.00
N ASP A 238 -20.77 6.80 4.99
CA ASP A 238 -20.79 7.88 5.96
C ASP A 238 -19.78 8.94 5.56
N VAL A 239 -20.26 10.16 5.37
CA VAL A 239 -19.46 11.28 4.87
C VAL A 239 -19.26 12.27 5.97
N PHE A 240 -18.02 12.72 6.16
CA PHE A 240 -17.65 13.73 7.13
C PHE A 240 -16.73 14.77 6.49
N LEU A 241 -16.95 16.05 6.78
CA LEU A 241 -16.10 17.15 6.35
C LEU A 241 -15.71 18.01 7.55
N TRP A 242 -14.41 18.19 7.77
CA TRP A 242 -13.88 19.07 8.82
C TRP A 242 -13.14 20.26 8.23
N ASP A 243 -13.25 21.41 8.90
CA ASP A 243 -12.31 22.52 8.82
C ASP A 243 -11.12 22.21 9.74
N LEU A 244 -9.93 22.01 9.17
CA LEU A 244 -8.73 21.68 9.92
C LEU A 244 -8.13 22.89 10.64
N ASN A 245 -8.37 24.11 10.16
CA ASN A 245 -7.88 25.33 10.80
C ASN A 245 -8.68 25.68 12.06
N ARG A 246 -9.99 25.43 12.02
CA ARG A 246 -10.91 25.74 13.14
C ARG A 246 -11.24 24.55 14.02
N ASP A 247 -10.74 23.36 13.67
CA ASP A 247 -11.08 22.11 14.34
C ASP A 247 -12.60 21.92 14.46
N GLN A 248 -13.32 22.15 13.35
CA GLN A 248 -14.78 22.16 13.34
C GLN A 248 -15.33 21.18 12.31
N LEU A 249 -16.27 20.32 12.74
CA LEU A 249 -17.07 19.52 11.83
C LEU A 249 -18.06 20.41 11.08
N LEU A 250 -17.98 20.39 9.74
CA LEU A 250 -18.82 21.17 8.83
C LEU A 250 -19.96 20.35 8.22
N LEU A 251 -19.74 19.05 8.00
CA LEU A 251 -20.73 18.14 7.42
C LEU A 251 -20.58 16.77 8.07
N LYS A 252 -21.69 16.13 8.43
CA LYS A 252 -21.77 14.67 8.63
C LYS A 252 -23.09 14.14 8.10
N SER A 253 -23.09 13.03 7.38
CA SER A 253 -24.33 12.40 6.92
C SER A 253 -24.09 10.98 6.44
N ARG A 254 -25.13 10.15 6.54
CA ARG A 254 -25.19 8.82 5.92
C ARG A 254 -25.90 8.92 4.58
N ILE A 255 -25.25 8.46 3.52
CA ILE A 255 -25.71 8.61 2.14
C ILE A 255 -25.74 7.24 1.45
N GLN A 256 -26.80 6.95 0.70
CA GLN A 256 -26.88 5.74 -0.13
C GLN A 256 -26.59 6.09 -1.59
N GLY A 257 -25.61 5.44 -2.20
CA GLY A 257 -25.21 5.65 -3.60
C GLY A 257 -26.15 5.02 -4.63
N ARG A 258 -27.40 5.49 -4.73
CA ARG A 258 -28.41 4.96 -5.68
C ARG A 258 -28.42 5.69 -7.03
N GLY A 259 -27.24 5.89 -7.61
CA GLY A 259 -27.09 6.68 -8.84
C GLY A 259 -27.41 5.90 -10.11
N LEU A 260 -28.10 6.55 -11.06
CA LEU A 260 -28.37 6.00 -12.39
C LEU A 260 -27.82 6.97 -13.47
N LEU A 261 -27.17 6.42 -14.50
CA LEU A 261 -26.79 7.15 -15.70
C LEU A 261 -28.02 7.32 -16.58
N VAL A 262 -28.51 8.55 -16.68
CA VAL A 262 -29.64 8.87 -17.54
C VAL A 262 -29.11 9.36 -18.90
N PRO A 263 -29.34 8.62 -20.01
CA PRO A 263 -28.96 9.10 -21.33
C PRO A 263 -29.86 10.26 -21.75
N VAL A 264 -29.31 11.48 -21.76
CA VAL A 264 -30.04 12.68 -22.21
C VAL A 264 -29.87 12.85 -23.71
N ARG A 265 -30.99 13.04 -24.42
CA ARG A 265 -30.99 13.41 -25.84
C ARG A 265 -31.18 14.91 -26.00
N ILE A 266 -30.14 15.60 -26.43
CA ILE A 266 -30.23 17.03 -26.77
C ILE A 266 -30.61 17.14 -28.25
N ARG A 267 -31.79 17.72 -28.52
CA ARG A 267 -32.26 17.97 -29.90
C ARG A 267 -31.73 19.31 -30.36
N PHE A 268 -30.97 19.30 -31.45
CA PHE A 268 -30.55 20.52 -32.14
C PHE A 268 -31.39 20.68 -33.42
N GLU A 269 -31.79 21.91 -33.72
CA GLU A 269 -32.58 22.22 -34.89
C GLU A 269 -31.78 21.87 -36.16
N GLY A 270 -32.35 21.05 -37.05
CA GLY A 270 -31.71 20.64 -38.30
C GLY A 270 -30.73 19.45 -38.22
N VAL A 271 -30.59 18.79 -37.07
CA VAL A 271 -29.75 17.59 -36.93
C VAL A 271 -30.62 16.35 -36.72
N ASP A 272 -30.57 15.40 -37.65
CA ASP A 272 -31.14 14.07 -37.46
C ASP A 272 -30.31 13.31 -36.42
N ASN A 273 -30.86 13.15 -35.22
CA ASN A 273 -30.22 12.38 -34.16
C ASN A 273 -30.60 10.89 -34.32
N PRO A 274 -29.63 10.00 -34.62
CA PRO A 274 -29.91 8.57 -34.71
C PRO A 274 -30.43 8.05 -33.37
N ARG A 275 -31.35 7.08 -33.42
CA ARG A 275 -31.80 6.36 -32.22
C ARG A 275 -30.61 5.62 -31.63
N TYR A 276 -30.41 5.75 -30.32
CA TYR A 276 -29.45 4.90 -29.62
C TYR A 276 -29.95 3.45 -29.71
N GLU A 277 -29.18 2.60 -30.39
CA GLU A 277 -29.42 1.17 -30.47
C GLU A 277 -28.60 0.48 -29.37
N GLY A 278 -29.26 0.20 -28.24
CA GLY A 278 -28.67 -0.52 -27.11
C GLY A 278 -29.42 -0.25 -25.81
N THR A 279 -29.35 -1.19 -24.87
CA THR A 279 -29.78 -0.96 -23.48
C THR A 279 -28.67 -0.15 -22.79
N PRO A 280 -28.93 1.08 -22.33
CA PRO A 280 -27.92 1.84 -21.60
C PRO A 280 -27.58 1.10 -20.30
N GLN A 281 -26.29 0.94 -19.98
CA GLN A 281 -25.89 0.50 -18.64
C GLN A 281 -26.16 1.66 -17.67
N LEU A 282 -27.28 1.57 -16.95
CA LEU A 282 -27.74 2.65 -16.08
C LEU A 282 -26.92 2.69 -14.79
N ARG A 283 -26.43 1.54 -14.31
CA ARG A 283 -25.62 1.45 -13.09
C ARG A 283 -24.13 1.41 -13.43
N SER A 284 -23.36 2.35 -12.88
CA SER A 284 -21.90 2.37 -12.96
C SER A 284 -21.30 2.93 -11.67
N GLY A 285 -20.03 2.61 -11.39
CA GLY A 285 -19.33 3.19 -10.24
C GLY A 285 -19.32 4.72 -10.25
N GLY A 286 -19.16 5.33 -11.43
CA GLY A 286 -19.24 6.78 -11.58
C GLY A 286 -20.63 7.36 -11.30
N ALA A 287 -21.71 6.64 -11.62
CA ALA A 287 -23.06 7.07 -11.27
C ALA A 287 -23.31 7.03 -9.77
N THR A 288 -22.88 5.95 -9.10
CA THR A 288 -22.90 5.84 -7.64
C THR A 288 -22.11 6.98 -6.98
N ASP A 289 -20.90 7.26 -7.48
CA ASP A 289 -20.06 8.33 -6.94
C ASP A 289 -20.68 9.71 -7.11
N CYS A 290 -21.26 9.98 -8.29
CA CYS A 290 -21.94 11.23 -8.57
C CYS A 290 -23.26 11.37 -7.80
N SER A 291 -23.98 10.29 -7.50
CA SER A 291 -25.18 10.37 -6.67
C SER A 291 -24.88 10.58 -5.19
N ILE A 292 -23.75 10.06 -4.70
CA ILE A 292 -23.23 10.43 -3.38
C ILE A 292 -22.92 11.93 -3.36
N ALA A 293 -22.17 12.42 -4.36
CA ALA A 293 -21.83 13.82 -4.48
C ALA A 293 -23.05 14.75 -4.58
N SER A 294 -24.07 14.38 -5.36
CA SER A 294 -25.29 15.20 -5.48
C SER A 294 -26.06 15.28 -4.18
N GLN A 295 -26.12 14.20 -3.39
CA GLN A 295 -26.74 14.20 -2.07
C GLN A 295 -25.96 15.09 -1.09
N ILE A 296 -24.62 15.05 -1.10
CA ILE A 296 -23.79 15.98 -0.32
C ILE A 296 -24.09 17.44 -0.72
N LEU A 297 -24.17 17.75 -2.02
CA LEU A 297 -24.47 19.10 -2.50
C LEU A 297 -25.87 19.56 -2.05
N ALA A 298 -26.86 18.66 -2.08
CA ALA A 298 -28.23 18.94 -1.62
C ALA A 298 -28.27 19.30 -0.13
N LEU A 299 -27.48 18.62 0.71
CA LEU A 299 -27.36 18.95 2.15
C LEU A 299 -26.80 20.36 2.39
N THR A 300 -26.05 20.92 1.43
CA THR A 300 -25.46 22.26 1.52
C THR A 300 -26.30 23.35 0.85
N GLY A 301 -27.57 23.04 0.52
CA GLY A 301 -28.52 24.02 -0.01
C GLY A 301 -28.42 24.29 -1.50
N ARG A 302 -27.71 23.44 -2.28
CA ARG A 302 -27.83 23.45 -3.74
C ARG A 302 -29.03 22.59 -4.13
N GLU A 303 -29.98 23.17 -4.85
CA GLU A 303 -31.11 22.42 -5.40
C GLU A 303 -30.59 21.31 -6.31
N GLY A 304 -31.08 20.09 -6.08
CA GLY A 304 -30.83 18.96 -6.96
C GLY A 304 -31.44 19.21 -8.34
N VAL A 305 -30.86 18.61 -9.37
CA VAL A 305 -31.50 18.61 -10.69
C VAL A 305 -32.66 17.63 -10.62
N GLU A 306 -33.89 18.15 -10.60
CA GLU A 306 -35.10 17.34 -10.71
C GLU A 306 -35.30 16.91 -12.18
N PHE A 307 -35.62 15.64 -12.37
CA PHE A 307 -35.93 15.06 -13.67
C PHE A 307 -37.32 14.44 -13.62
N GLU A 308 -38.20 14.82 -14.55
CA GLU A 308 -39.38 14.02 -14.87
C GLU A 308 -38.94 12.89 -15.82
N SER A 309 -38.90 11.66 -15.31
CA SER A 309 -38.69 10.47 -16.14
C SER A 309 -39.97 10.07 -16.86
N GLY A 310 -39.87 9.65 -18.12
CA GLY A 310 -40.95 8.91 -18.78
C GLY A 310 -40.90 7.41 -18.43
N GLU A 311 -42.03 6.69 -18.59
CA GLU A 311 -42.22 5.26 -18.25
C GLU A 311 -41.07 4.32 -18.68
N GLN A 312 -40.38 4.63 -19.79
CA GLN A 312 -39.26 3.82 -20.29
C GLN A 312 -38.03 3.84 -19.39
N LEU A 313 -37.78 4.93 -18.67
CA LEU A 313 -36.67 5.03 -17.73
C LEU A 313 -36.96 4.26 -16.44
N GLU A 314 -38.22 4.28 -16.00
CA GLU A 314 -38.71 3.54 -14.83
C GLU A 314 -38.64 2.03 -15.07
N ALA A 315 -39.06 1.58 -16.26
CA ALA A 315 -38.95 0.18 -16.66
C ALA A 315 -37.50 -0.31 -16.70
N ALA A 316 -36.58 0.47 -17.29
CA ALA A 316 -35.18 0.10 -17.37
C ALA A 316 -34.47 0.14 -16.00
N ALA A 317 -34.86 1.06 -15.10
CA ALA A 317 -34.35 1.11 -13.74
C ALA A 317 -34.81 -0.09 -12.88
N ALA A 318 -36.02 -0.60 -13.14
CA ALA A 318 -36.57 -1.78 -12.48
C ALA A 318 -35.92 -3.09 -12.95
N GLU A 319 -35.58 -3.20 -14.23
CA GLU A 319 -34.87 -4.38 -14.78
C GLU A 319 -33.41 -4.48 -14.29
N ASP A 320 -32.74 -3.34 -14.04
CA ASP A 320 -31.37 -3.28 -13.51
C ASP A 320 -31.30 -3.35 -11.96
N ALA A 321 -32.42 -3.61 -11.26
CA ALA A 321 -32.45 -3.72 -9.81
C ALA A 321 -31.89 -5.08 -9.32
N PRO A 322 -31.08 -5.11 -8.24
CA PRO A 322 -30.64 -6.38 -7.66
C PRO A 322 -31.86 -7.18 -7.17
N GLU A 323 -31.86 -8.48 -7.46
CA GLU A 323 -32.86 -9.44 -6.97
C GLU A 323 -32.87 -9.42 -5.43
N GLY A 324 -33.75 -8.61 -4.83
CA GLY A 324 -33.83 -8.47 -3.38
C GLY A 324 -34.80 -7.38 -2.87
N GLU A 325 -35.14 -6.38 -3.68
CA GLU A 325 -36.10 -5.34 -3.29
C GLU A 325 -37.48 -5.60 -3.94
N VAL A 326 -38.15 -6.68 -3.53
CA VAL A 326 -39.62 -6.73 -3.67
C VAL A 326 -40.15 -5.82 -2.57
N ALA A 327 -40.53 -4.59 -2.96
CA ALA A 327 -41.32 -3.73 -2.12
C ALA A 327 -42.58 -4.49 -1.70
N GLU A 328 -42.68 -4.82 -0.41
CA GLU A 328 -43.92 -5.28 0.19
C GLU A 328 -44.89 -4.09 0.14
N GLU A 329 -45.81 -4.16 -0.82
CA GLU A 329 -46.90 -3.22 -0.99
C GLU A 329 -47.67 -3.09 0.34
N PRO A 330 -47.83 -1.88 0.92
CA PRO A 330 -48.57 -1.75 2.16
C PRO A 330 -50.03 -2.14 1.92
N ALA A 331 -50.47 -3.18 2.62
CA ALA A 331 -51.84 -3.66 2.57
C ALA A 331 -52.83 -2.50 2.80
N PRO A 332 -53.91 -2.40 2.00
CA PRO A 332 -54.89 -1.33 2.14
C PRO A 332 -55.56 -1.42 3.53
N PRO A 333 -55.89 -0.28 4.16
CA PRO A 333 -56.51 -0.27 5.47
C PRO A 333 -57.86 -1.00 5.43
N ALA A 334 -58.02 -1.95 6.35
CA ALA A 334 -59.29 -2.65 6.56
C ALA A 334 -60.39 -1.64 6.86
N GLY A 335 -61.43 -1.64 6.03
CA GLY A 335 -62.60 -0.78 6.18
C GLY A 335 -63.27 -0.97 7.54
N GLU A 336 -63.58 0.16 8.19
CA GLU A 336 -64.47 0.26 9.34
C GLU A 336 -65.85 -0.33 8.98
N PRO A 337 -66.43 -1.22 9.80
CA PRO A 337 -67.82 -1.62 9.63
C PRO A 337 -68.75 -0.50 10.13
N ASP A 338 -69.63 -0.04 9.23
CA ASP A 338 -70.73 0.89 9.47
C ASP A 338 -71.48 0.57 10.78
N ALA A 339 -71.49 1.55 11.70
CA ALA A 339 -72.43 1.58 12.80
C ALA A 339 -73.80 2.07 12.30
N PRO A 340 -74.92 1.37 12.57
CA PRO A 340 -76.24 1.87 12.21
C PRO A 340 -76.59 3.09 13.07
N SER A 341 -76.88 4.21 12.39
CA SER A 341 -77.40 5.45 13.01
C SER A 341 -78.87 5.30 13.45
N PRO A 342 -79.32 6.06 14.48
CA PRO A 342 -80.55 5.83 15.24
C PRO A 342 -81.87 6.16 14.52
#